data_AF-A0ABD1YUZ0-F1
#
_entry.id   AF-A0ABD1YUZ0-F1
#
_cell.length_a   1.000
_cell.length_b   1.000
_cell.length_c   1.000
_cell.angle_alpha   90.00
_cell.angle_beta   90.00
_cell.angle_gamma   90.00
#
_symmetry.space_group_name_H-M   'P 1'
#
loop_
_entity.id
_entity.type
_entity.pdbx_description
1 polymer ?
#
loop_
_entity_poly.entity_id
_entity_poly.type
_entity_poly.pdbx_seq_one_letter_code
_entity_poly.pdbx_strand_id
1 'polypeptide(L)'
;MSWDKEGRESNLQDPGLEGNLICDACLQLSTEAQSVLKNPDTEKTLVELFSQMACENLMSPKMKSKCVDLVRIYVPDLLGALQSYLQPELYTEVRVCKPEVQL
;
A
#
# COMPACT_ATOMS: atom_id res chain seq x y z
N MET A 1 5.80 24.77 -5.33
CA MET A 1 6.81 23.76 -4.98
C MET A 1 6.67 22.63 -5.98
N SER A 2 7.40 22.78 -7.09
CA SER A 2 7.41 21.84 -8.22
C SER A 2 8.29 20.66 -7.83
N TRP A 3 7.76 19.45 -7.94
CA TRP A 3 8.58 18.25 -7.91
C TRP A 3 8.84 17.90 -9.38
N ASP A 4 9.89 18.50 -9.93
CA ASP A 4 10.30 18.26 -11.31
C ASP A 4 10.85 16.83 -11.43
N LYS A 5 10.27 16.09 -12.38
CA LYS A 5 10.66 14.72 -12.72
C LYS A 5 11.87 14.77 -13.64
N GLU A 6 13.06 14.60 -13.08
CA GLU A 6 14.24 14.25 -13.88
C GLU A 6 14.58 12.78 -13.62
N GLY A 7 14.07 11.90 -14.49
CA GLY A 7 14.25 10.46 -14.40
C GLY A 7 14.62 9.88 -15.76
N ARG A 8 15.90 9.99 -16.10
CA ARG A 8 16.68 9.18 -17.06
C ARG A 8 15.88 8.44 -18.15
N GLU A 9 15.78 9.03 -19.33
CA GLU A 9 15.39 8.31 -20.54
C GLU A 9 16.51 7.31 -20.92
N SER A 10 16.26 6.02 -20.75
CA SER A 10 17.06 4.96 -21.38
C SER A 10 16.35 4.51 -22.65
N ASN A 11 17.00 4.64 -23.80
CA ASN A 11 16.55 4.10 -25.08
C ASN A 11 16.51 2.56 -25.05
N LEU A 12 15.38 1.97 -24.64
CA LEU A 12 15.05 0.56 -24.86
C LEU A 12 13.81 0.47 -25.76
N GLN A 13 14.04 0.42 -27.07
CA GLN A 13 12.98 0.06 -28.03
C GLN A 13 12.77 -1.47 -28.04
N ASP A 14 12.30 -2.04 -26.93
CA ASP A 14 11.58 -3.31 -26.93
C ASP A 14 10.45 -3.26 -25.88
N PRO A 15 9.20 -3.03 -26.31
CA PRO A 15 8.05 -2.93 -25.39
C PRO A 15 7.75 -4.23 -24.63
N GLY A 16 8.36 -5.37 -25.00
CA GLY A 16 8.27 -6.61 -24.24
C GLY A 16 9.17 -6.63 -23.01
N LEU A 17 10.41 -6.17 -23.13
CA LEU A 17 11.40 -6.15 -22.05
C LEU A 17 11.09 -5.12 -20.96
N GLU A 18 10.62 -3.94 -21.36
CA GLU A 18 10.21 -2.90 -20.40
C GLU A 18 8.97 -3.31 -19.60
N GLY A 19 8.01 -3.99 -20.24
CA GLY A 19 6.82 -4.51 -19.58
C GLY A 19 7.14 -5.56 -18.51
N ASN A 20 8.10 -6.45 -18.79
CA ASN A 20 8.53 -7.46 -17.83
C ASN A 20 9.29 -6.84 -16.64
N LEU A 21 10.18 -5.88 -16.88
CA LEU A 21 10.89 -5.18 -15.80
C LEU A 21 9.93 -4.44 -14.85
N ILE A 22 8.91 -3.77 -15.41
CA ILE A 22 7.89 -3.07 -14.63
C ILE A 22 7.04 -4.06 -13.83
N CYS A 23 6.67 -5.19 -14.43
CA CYS A 23 5.94 -6.25 -13.73
C CYS A 23 6.74 -6.81 -12.55
N ASP A 24 8.01 -7.17 -12.77
CA ASP A 24 8.89 -7.70 -11.72
C ASP A 24 9.04 -6.70 -10.57
N ALA A 25 9.25 -5.42 -10.88
CA ALA A 25 9.33 -4.35 -9.89
C ALA A 25 8.03 -4.17 -9.10
N CYS A 26 6.87 -4.24 -9.78
CA CYS A 26 5.57 -4.20 -9.12
C CYS A 26 5.38 -5.40 -8.17
N LEU A 27 5.66 -6.62 -8.63
CA LEU A 27 5.54 -7.83 -7.81
C LEU A 27 6.46 -7.77 -6.59
N GLN A 28 7.69 -7.28 -6.76
CA GLN A 28 8.63 -7.09 -5.67
C GLN A 28 8.10 -6.06 -4.66
N LEU A 29 7.71 -4.87 -5.13
CA LEU A 29 7.19 -3.80 -4.27
C LEU A 29 5.95 -4.25 -3.49
N SER A 30 5.07 -5.03 -4.13
CA SER A 30 3.88 -5.57 -3.49
C SER A 30 4.20 -6.61 -2.45
N THR A 31 5.23 -7.43 -2.68
CA THR A 31 5.73 -8.37 -1.68
C THR A 31 6.30 -7.63 -0.47
N GLU A 32 7.09 -6.59 -0.71
CA GLU A 32 7.62 -5.73 0.36
C GLU A 32 6.50 -5.02 1.13
N ALA A 33 5.52 -4.46 0.42
CA ALA A 33 4.36 -3.82 1.04
C ALA A 33 3.51 -4.83 1.84
N GLN A 34 3.30 -6.05 1.34
CA GLN A 34 2.64 -7.10 2.11
C GLN A 34 3.40 -7.44 3.40
N SER A 35 4.73 -7.46 3.38
CA SER A 35 5.55 -7.69 4.57
C SER A 35 5.33 -6.60 5.63
N VAL A 36 5.29 -5.33 5.20
CA VAL A 36 4.99 -4.19 6.07
C VAL A 36 3.57 -4.30 6.63
N LEU A 37 2.57 -4.56 5.79
CA LEU A 37 1.17 -4.60 6.21
C LEU A 37 0.85 -5.76 7.17
N LYS A 38 1.60 -6.88 7.09
CA LYS A 38 1.46 -8.03 8.00
C LYS A 38 2.21 -7.85 9.32
N ASN A 39 3.07 -6.84 9.42
CA ASN A 39 3.82 -6.59 10.65
C ASN A 39 2.88 -6.00 11.72
N PRO A 40 2.70 -6.64 12.89
CA PRO A 40 1.87 -6.10 13.97
C PRO A 40 2.34 -4.74 14.48
N ASP A 41 3.64 -4.42 14.34
CA ASP A 41 4.16 -3.10 14.71
C ASP A 41 3.63 -1.99 13.77
N THR A 42 3.32 -2.31 12.51
CA THR A 42 2.69 -1.37 11.58
C THR A 42 1.27 -1.03 12.03
N GLU A 43 0.48 -2.03 12.41
CA GLU A 43 -0.86 -1.83 12.97
C GLU A 43 -0.81 -0.95 14.22
N LYS A 44 0.05 -1.32 15.18
CA LYS A 44 0.23 -0.56 16.41
C LYS A 44 0.60 0.90 16.14
N THR A 45 1.58 1.13 15.26
CA THR A 45 2.04 2.46 14.88
C THR A 45 0.91 3.29 14.29
N LEU A 46 0.11 2.71 13.39
CA LEU A 46 -1.01 3.42 12.76
C LEU A 46 -2.14 3.71 13.75
N VAL A 47 -2.45 2.78 14.67
CA VAL A 47 -3.43 3.02 15.73
C VAL A 47 -2.98 4.19 16.61
N GLU A 48 -1.71 4.23 17.02
CA GLU A 48 -1.17 5.32 17.84
C GLU A 48 -1.21 6.65 17.08
N LEU A 49 -0.70 6.67 15.84
CA LEU A 49 -0.66 7.86 15.00
C LEU A 49 -2.05 8.43 14.71
N PHE A 50 -3.01 7.58 14.32
CA PHE A 50 -4.37 8.04 14.02
C PHE A 50 -5.12 8.44 15.29
N SER A 51 -4.87 7.78 16.42
CA SER A 51 -5.44 8.20 17.71
C SER A 51 -4.94 9.60 18.09
N GLN A 52 -3.64 9.89 17.90
CA GLN A 52 -3.07 11.21 18.15
C GLN A 52 -3.65 12.25 17.18
N MET A 53 -3.58 12.01 15.88
CA MET A 53 -4.00 13.00 14.88
C MET A 53 -5.50 13.28 14.88
N ALA A 54 -6.34 12.26 15.02
CA ALA A 54 -7.79 12.39 14.86
C ALA A 54 -8.54 12.61 16.18
N CYS A 55 -8.04 12.06 17.29
CA CYS A 55 -8.81 12.02 18.54
C CYS A 55 -8.28 12.97 19.61
N GLU A 56 -7.01 13.38 19.56
CA GLU A 56 -6.36 14.06 20.69
C GLU A 56 -6.99 15.41 21.04
N ASN A 57 -7.39 16.17 20.02
CA ASN A 57 -7.97 17.51 20.13
C ASN A 57 -9.48 17.52 20.44
N LEU A 58 -10.10 16.36 20.66
CA LEU A 58 -11.51 16.29 21.02
C LEU A 58 -11.72 16.76 22.47
N MET A 59 -12.51 17.83 22.64
CA MET A 59 -12.76 18.45 23.96
C MET A 59 -13.53 17.54 24.92
N SER A 60 -14.38 16.65 24.41
CA SER A 60 -15.15 15.72 25.24
C SER A 60 -14.37 14.43 25.49
N PRO A 61 -14.12 14.04 26.75
CA PRO A 61 -13.45 12.78 27.08
C PRO A 61 -14.19 11.56 26.51
N LYS A 62 -15.52 11.59 26.52
CA LYS A 62 -16.37 10.52 25.96
C LYS A 62 -16.20 10.41 24.45
N MET A 63 -16.13 11.54 23.73
CA MET A 63 -15.89 11.52 22.29
C MET A 63 -14.46 11.08 21.97
N LYS A 64 -13.47 11.51 22.76
CA LYS A 64 -12.07 11.08 22.62
C LYS A 64 -11.94 9.56 22.77
N SER A 65 -12.55 8.98 23.81
CA SER A 65 -12.58 7.52 23.99
C SER A 65 -13.22 6.82 22.80
N LYS A 66 -14.42 7.25 22.39
CA LYS A 66 -15.14 6.62 21.28
C LYS A 66 -14.38 6.73 19.96
N CYS A 67 -13.68 7.84 19.73
CA CYS A 67 -12.81 8.02 18.56
C CYS A 67 -11.67 7.01 18.56
N VAL A 68 -10.95 6.85 19.68
CA VAL A 68 -9.86 5.87 19.81
C VAL A 68 -10.37 4.45 19.60
N ASP A 69 -11.56 4.11 20.12
CA ASP A 69 -12.19 2.81 19.90
C ASP A 69 -12.46 2.56 18.40
N LEU A 70 -12.95 3.57 17.68
CA LEU A 70 -13.15 3.46 16.22
C LEU A 70 -11.84 3.30 15.46
N VAL A 71 -10.78 4.03 15.85
CA VAL A 71 -9.45 3.86 15.24
C VAL A 71 -8.95 2.43 15.42
N ARG A 72 -9.08 1.87 16.63
CA ARG A 72 -8.69 0.47 16.90
C ARG A 72 -9.50 -0.55 16.11
N ILE A 73 -10.74 -0.24 15.78
CA ILE A 73 -11.60 -1.13 14.97
C ILE A 73 -11.23 -1.04 13.49
N TYR A 74 -11.07 0.17 12.95
CA TYR A 74 -10.94 0.36 11.51
C TYR A 74 -9.51 0.24 10.97
N VAL A 75 -8.47 0.44 11.78
CA VAL A 75 -7.08 0.26 11.32
C VAL A 75 -6.81 -1.19 10.88
N PRO A 76 -7.20 -2.24 11.65
CA PRO A 76 -7.08 -3.62 11.19
C PRO A 76 -7.83 -3.89 9.88
N ASP A 77 -9.06 -3.39 9.75
CA ASP A 77 -9.87 -3.56 8.54
C ASP A 77 -9.21 -2.90 7.32
N LEU A 78 -8.64 -1.70 7.49
CA LEU A 78 -7.89 -1.00 6.44
C LEU A 78 -6.65 -1.80 6.01
N LEU A 79 -5.87 -2.32 6.96
CA LEU A 79 -4.70 -3.14 6.65
C LEU A 79 -5.10 -4.42 5.92
N GLY A 80 -6.17 -5.09 6.35
CA GLY A 80 -6.71 -6.28 5.68
C GLY A 80 -7.15 -6.00 4.24
N ALA A 81 -7.82 -4.86 4.00
CA ALA A 81 -8.21 -4.44 2.67
C ALA A 81 -7.00 -4.18 1.76
N LEU A 82 -5.96 -3.50 2.27
CA LEU A 82 -4.72 -3.26 1.54
C LEU A 82 -3.96 -4.56 1.24
N GLN A 83 -3.89 -5.49 2.19
CA GLN A 83 -3.29 -6.81 1.97
C GLN A 83 -4.01 -7.59 0.87
N SER A 84 -5.34 -7.51 0.84
CA SER A 84 -6.17 -8.17 -0.18
C SER A 84 -5.93 -7.54 -1.57
N TYR A 85 -5.79 -6.22 -1.64
CA TYR A 85 -5.51 -5.51 -2.89
C TYR A 85 -4.13 -5.84 -3.49
N LEU A 86 -3.14 -6.11 -2.64
CA LEU A 86 -1.79 -6.45 -3.07
C LEU A 86 -1.60 -7.94 -3.40
N GLN A 87 -2.68 -8.72 -3.49
CA GLN A 87 -2.58 -10.12 -3.87
C GLN A 87 -2.19 -10.28 -5.36
N PRO A 88 -1.36 -11.28 -5.70
CA PRO A 88 -0.87 -11.55 -7.06
C PRO A 88 -1.96 -11.60 -8.13
N GLU A 89 -3.13 -12.10 -7.76
CA GLU A 89 -4.30 -12.27 -8.63
C GLU A 89 -4.76 -10.92 -9.21
N LEU A 90 -4.65 -9.83 -8.46
CA LEU A 90 -5.04 -8.49 -8.93
C LEU A 90 -4.08 -7.94 -10.01
N TYR A 91 -2.81 -8.35 -10.02
CA TYR A 91 -1.84 -7.88 -11.02
C TYR A 91 -2.16 -8.39 -12.42
N THR A 92 -2.84 -9.53 -12.50
CA THR A 92 -3.34 -10.10 -13.75
C THR A 92 -4.57 -9.33 -14.27
N GLU A 93 -5.42 -8.83 -13.38
CA GLU A 93 -6.62 -8.04 -13.72
C GLU A 93 -6.28 -6.59 -14.13
N VAL A 94 -5.26 -5.97 -13.50
CA VAL A 94 -4.83 -4.59 -13.81
C VAL A 94 -3.95 -4.52 -15.09
N ARG A 95 -3.68 -5.66 -15.75
CA ARG A 95 -2.86 -5.78 -16.98
C ARG A 95 -1.43 -5.25 -16.84
N VAL A 96 -0.92 -5.09 -15.62
CA VAL A 96 0.47 -4.65 -15.36
C VAL A 96 1.44 -5.76 -15.72
N CYS A 97 1.07 -7.00 -15.38
CA CYS A 97 1.81 -8.19 -15.75
C CYS A 97 1.09 -8.90 -16.89
N LYS A 98 1.79 -9.14 -18.01
CA LYS A 98 1.31 -10.14 -18.98
C LYS A 98 1.66 -11.51 -18.41
N PRO A 99 0.73 -12.47 -18.33
CA PRO A 99 1.11 -13.84 -18.06
C PRO A 99 2.03 -14.27 -19.21
N GLU A 100 3.24 -14.72 -18.87
CA GLU A 100 4.14 -15.31 -19.84
C GLU A 100 3.43 -16.50 -20.48
N VAL A 101 3.17 -16.39 -21.79
CA VAL A 101 2.66 -17.51 -22.58
C VAL A 101 3.80 -18.54 -22.64
N GLN A 102 3.76 -19.53 -21.77
CA GLN A 102 4.60 -20.71 -21.89
C GLN A 102 4.11 -21.49 -23.13
N LEU A 103 4.99 -21.59 -24.13
CA LEU A 103 4.82 -22.31 -25.40
C LEU A 103 4.52 -23.79 -25.19
#